data_AF-A0A7S2Q0H1-F1
#
_entry.id   AF-A0A7S2Q0H1-F1
#
_cell.length_a   1.000
_cell.length_b   1.000
_cell.length_c   1.000
_cell.angle_alpha   90.00
_cell.angle_beta   90.00
_cell.angle_gamma   90.00
#
_symmetry.space_group_name_H-M   'P 1'
#
loop_
_entity.id
_entity.type
_entity.pdbx_description
1 polymer ?
#
loop_
_entity_poly.entity_id
_entity_poly.type
_entity_poly.pdbx_seq_one_letter_code
_entity_poly.pdbx_strand_id
1 'polypeptide(L)'
;IDCEECPQTIFFTRSLYFLMQTIFTIGYGDSVVPSKSSVEMALGCVFMVFGVVAYAMTIANMTSVLANLDVVNMQFRHEMDTVSHWMAFRSLPIQLKQQISTFFSYLSRSQHGVLDEKLLGELPPRLRTELA
;
A
#
# COMPACT_ATOMS: atom_id res chain seq x y z
N ILE A 1 -32.81 12.96 -36.38
CA ILE A 1 -31.86 11.83 -36.59
C ILE A 1 -30.83 12.01 -35.51
N ASP A 2 -31.20 11.60 -34.31
CA ASP A 2 -30.36 11.69 -33.13
C ASP A 2 -29.39 10.52 -33.19
N CYS A 3 -28.10 10.84 -33.31
CA CYS A 3 -27.01 9.87 -33.30
C CYS A 3 -26.73 9.39 -31.86
N GLU A 4 -27.77 8.95 -31.14
CA GLU A 4 -27.67 8.70 -29.69
C GLU A 4 -26.99 7.36 -29.36
N GLU A 5 -26.83 6.44 -30.33
CA GLU A 5 -26.05 5.21 -30.14
C GLU A 5 -25.22 4.86 -31.38
N CYS A 6 -23.97 5.32 -31.41
CA CYS A 6 -23.02 4.86 -32.43
C CYS A 6 -22.59 3.42 -32.11
N PRO A 7 -22.66 2.46 -33.05
CA PRO A 7 -22.40 1.05 -32.78
C PRO A 7 -21.00 0.78 -32.20
N GLN A 8 -20.02 1.63 -32.52
CA GLN A 8 -18.65 1.53 -32.02
C GLN A 8 -18.55 1.73 -30.50
N THR A 9 -19.33 2.67 -29.94
CA THR A 9 -19.30 2.97 -28.51
C THR A 9 -19.80 1.79 -27.68
N ILE A 10 -20.80 1.06 -28.19
CA ILE A 10 -21.36 -0.12 -27.53
C ILE A 10 -20.31 -1.24 -27.44
N PHE A 11 -19.56 -1.51 -28.51
CA PHE A 11 -18.51 -2.54 -28.48
C PHE A 11 -17.39 -2.18 -27.51
N PHE A 12 -16.94 -0.92 -27.50
CA PHE A 12 -15.93 -0.45 -26.55
C PHE A 12 -16.39 -0.61 -25.10
N THR A 13 -17.59 -0.12 -24.77
CA THR A 13 -18.14 -0.21 -23.41
C THR A 13 -18.31 -1.67 -22.97
N ARG A 14 -18.77 -2.56 -23.85
CA ARG A 14 -18.88 -4.00 -23.55
C ARG A 14 -17.52 -4.66 -23.32
N SER A 15 -16.50 -4.28 -24.08
CA SER A 15 -15.13 -4.78 -23.88
C SER A 15 -14.53 -4.31 -22.56
N LEU A 16 -14.74 -3.04 -22.19
CA LEU A 16 -14.28 -2.48 -20.92
C LEU A 16 -14.99 -3.15 -19.75
N TYR A 17 -16.30 -3.35 -19.86
CA TYR A 17 -17.08 -4.08 -18.86
C TYR A 17 -16.56 -5.50 -18.64
N PHE A 18 -16.28 -6.25 -19.72
CA PHE A 18 -15.67 -7.58 -19.63
C PHE A 18 -14.30 -7.57 -18.93
N LEU A 19 -13.45 -6.57 -19.24
CA LEU A 19 -12.15 -6.42 -18.61
C LEU A 19 -12.28 -6.12 -17.11
N MET A 20 -13.15 -5.18 -16.75
CA MET A 20 -13.35 -4.77 -15.35
C MET A 20 -13.89 -5.91 -14.48
N GLN A 21 -14.89 -6.66 -14.96
CA GLN A 21 -15.40 -7.81 -14.19
C GLN A 21 -14.35 -8.90 -13.99
N THR A 22 -13.40 -9.04 -14.93
CA THR A 22 -12.34 -10.05 -14.90
C THR A 22 -11.20 -9.61 -13.97
N ILE A 23 -10.77 -8.35 -14.05
CA ILE A 23 -9.70 -7.79 -13.22
C ILE A 23 -10.14 -7.71 -11.76
N PHE A 24 -11.36 -7.23 -11.50
CA PHE A 24 -11.90 -7.13 -10.14
C PHE A 24 -12.53 -8.43 -9.64
N THR A 25 -12.45 -9.52 -10.41
CA THR A 25 -12.95 -10.85 -10.03
C THR A 25 -14.45 -10.89 -9.65
N ILE A 26 -15.26 -9.99 -10.21
CA ILE A 26 -16.71 -9.91 -9.93
C ILE A 26 -17.46 -11.03 -10.67
N GLY A 27 -17.19 -11.18 -11.97
CA GLY A 27 -17.70 -12.29 -12.79
C GLY A 27 -19.21 -12.48 -12.79
N TYR A 28 -20.00 -11.50 -13.27
CA TYR A 28 -21.47 -11.60 -13.31
C TYR A 28 -22.00 -12.75 -14.20
N GLY A 29 -21.18 -13.25 -15.13
CA GLY A 29 -21.54 -14.40 -15.98
C GLY A 29 -22.58 -14.07 -17.06
N ASP A 30 -22.62 -12.83 -17.52
CA ASP A 30 -23.56 -12.40 -18.56
C ASP A 30 -23.09 -12.75 -19.99
N SER A 31 -23.94 -12.47 -20.97
CA SER A 31 -23.73 -12.80 -22.39
C SER A 31 -22.50 -12.16 -23.06
N VAL A 32 -21.75 -11.31 -22.33
CA VAL A 32 -20.49 -10.73 -22.78
C VAL A 32 -19.34 -11.75 -22.65
N VAL A 33 -19.54 -12.83 -21.89
CA VAL A 33 -18.56 -13.90 -21.76
C VAL A 33 -18.52 -14.77 -23.04
N PRO A 34 -17.33 -15.02 -23.62
CA PRO A 34 -17.18 -15.90 -24.77
C PRO A 34 -17.63 -17.33 -24.43
N SER A 35 -18.82 -17.71 -24.91
CA SER A 35 -19.51 -18.96 -24.53
C SER A 35 -19.91 -19.82 -25.72
N LYS A 36 -19.67 -19.34 -26.95
CA LYS A 36 -20.16 -20.02 -28.17
C LYS A 36 -19.12 -20.88 -28.87
N SER A 37 -17.82 -20.64 -28.63
CA SER A 37 -16.73 -21.39 -29.25
C SER A 37 -15.65 -21.78 -28.23
N SER A 38 -15.15 -23.02 -28.32
CA SER A 38 -14.08 -23.53 -27.45
C SER A 38 -12.80 -22.69 -27.54
N VAL A 39 -12.53 -22.07 -28.69
CA VAL A 39 -11.38 -21.17 -28.87
C VAL A 39 -11.55 -19.89 -28.06
N GLU A 40 -12.75 -19.32 -28.07
CA GLU A 40 -13.03 -18.09 -27.32
C GLU A 40 -12.98 -18.36 -25.80
N MET A 41 -13.44 -19.53 -25.34
CA MET A 41 -13.29 -19.95 -23.95
C MET A 41 -11.82 -20.11 -23.54
N ALA A 42 -11.00 -20.75 -24.39
CA ALA A 42 -9.58 -20.91 -24.12
C ALA A 42 -8.86 -19.55 -24.01
N LEU A 43 -9.17 -18.60 -24.90
CA LEU A 43 -8.68 -17.22 -24.81
C LEU A 43 -9.16 -16.52 -23.53
N GLY A 44 -10.44 -16.70 -23.16
CA GLY A 44 -11.00 -16.19 -21.92
C GLY A 44 -10.24 -16.69 -20.68
N CYS A 45 -9.92 -17.98 -20.62
CA CYS A 45 -9.10 -18.56 -19.54
C CYS A 45 -7.71 -17.91 -19.46
N VAL A 46 -7.06 -17.70 -20.61
CA VAL A 46 -5.76 -17.02 -20.67
C VAL A 46 -5.86 -15.59 -20.13
N PHE A 47 -6.88 -14.83 -20.55
CA PHE A 47 -7.13 -13.48 -20.04
C PHE A 47 -7.41 -13.45 -18.54
N MET A 48 -8.13 -14.44 -18.00
CA MET A 48 -8.37 -14.54 -16.56
C MET A 48 -7.07 -14.79 -15.77
N VAL A 49 -6.16 -15.61 -16.29
CA VAL A 49 -4.84 -15.83 -15.66
C VAL A 49 -4.03 -14.53 -15.62
N PHE A 50 -4.00 -13.76 -16.71
CA PHE A 50 -3.35 -12.45 -16.69
C PHE A 50 -4.06 -11.47 -15.75
N GLY A 51 -5.39 -11.49 -15.72
CA GLY A 51 -6.20 -10.65 -14.83
C GLY A 51 -5.90 -10.88 -13.35
N VAL A 52 -5.85 -12.14 -12.91
CA VAL A 52 -5.55 -12.45 -11.49
C VAL A 52 -4.12 -12.10 -11.11
N VAL A 53 -3.15 -12.26 -12.03
CA VAL A 53 -1.76 -11.86 -11.80
C VAL A 53 -1.66 -10.34 -11.64
N ALA A 54 -2.30 -9.57 -12.53
CA ALA A 54 -2.34 -8.12 -12.43
C ALA A 54 -3.02 -7.68 -11.12
N TYR A 55 -4.16 -8.30 -10.76
CA TYR A 55 -4.86 -8.01 -9.52
C TYR A 55 -3.99 -8.27 -8.28
N ALA A 56 -3.31 -9.42 -8.22
CA ALA A 56 -2.39 -9.74 -7.13
C ALA A 56 -1.25 -8.71 -7.00
N MET A 57 -0.66 -8.26 -8.13
CA MET A 57 0.35 -7.21 -8.11
C MET A 57 -0.20 -5.88 -7.58
N THR A 58 -1.44 -5.51 -7.94
CA THR A 58 -2.04 -4.26 -7.42
C THR A 58 -2.20 -4.29 -5.91
N ILE A 59 -2.69 -5.41 -5.36
CA ILE A 59 -2.79 -5.60 -3.91
C ILE A 59 -1.40 -5.55 -3.27
N ALA A 60 -0.42 -6.25 -3.83
CA ALA A 60 0.94 -6.27 -3.29
C ALA A 60 1.53 -4.86 -3.19
N ASN A 61 1.39 -4.06 -4.25
CA ASN A 61 1.85 -2.66 -4.27
C ASN A 61 1.11 -1.81 -3.22
N MET A 62 -0.21 -1.96 -3.10
CA MET A 62 -0.97 -1.25 -2.07
C MET A 62 -0.49 -1.62 -0.67
N THR A 63 -0.32 -2.91 -0.37
CA THR A 63 0.21 -3.39 0.91
C THR A 63 1.61 -2.84 1.18
N SER A 64 2.49 -2.79 0.17
CA SER A 64 3.81 -2.18 0.30
C SER A 64 3.71 -0.70 0.64
N VAL A 65 2.83 0.07 0.00
CA VAL A 65 2.63 1.48 0.33
C VAL A 65 2.15 1.64 1.77
N LEU A 66 1.16 0.85 2.20
CA LEU A 66 0.69 0.88 3.60
C LEU A 66 1.80 0.53 4.59
N ALA A 67 2.59 -0.50 4.30
CA ALA A 67 3.71 -0.91 5.15
C ALA A 67 4.80 0.17 5.21
N ASN A 68 5.08 0.86 4.09
CA ASN A 68 6.04 1.96 4.06
C ASN A 68 5.54 3.18 4.85
N LEU A 69 4.24 3.49 4.80
CA LEU A 69 3.66 4.59 5.58
C LEU A 69 3.82 4.37 7.09
N ASP A 70 3.72 3.13 7.55
CA ASP A 70 3.82 2.80 8.99
C ASP A 70 5.20 2.27 9.41
N VAL A 71 6.20 2.29 8.52
CA VAL A 71 7.51 1.66 8.78
C VAL A 71 8.21 2.25 10.00
N VAL A 72 8.13 3.56 10.20
CA VAL A 72 8.81 4.24 11.31
C VAL A 72 8.18 3.90 12.65
N ASN A 73 6.85 3.88 12.72
CA ASN A 73 6.15 3.48 13.93
C ASN A 73 6.35 2.00 14.22
N MET A 74 6.36 1.15 13.18
CA MET A 74 6.60 -0.28 13.31
C MET A 74 7.99 -0.57 13.87
N GLN A 75 9.02 0.13 13.37
CA GLN A 75 10.39 0.03 13.89
C GLN A 75 10.47 0.45 15.36
N PHE A 76 9.87 1.60 15.72
CA PHE A 76 9.85 2.05 17.11
C PHE A 76 9.12 1.05 18.04
N ARG A 77 7.98 0.49 17.59
CA ARG A 77 7.26 -0.54 18.35
C ARG A 77 8.11 -1.79 18.57
N HIS A 78 8.84 -2.24 17.55
CA HIS A 78 9.74 -3.39 17.64
C HIS A 78 10.89 -3.14 18.62
N GLU A 79 11.50 -1.96 18.60
CA GLU A 79 12.54 -1.57 19.54
C GLU A 79 12.00 -1.52 20.99
N MET A 80 10.84 -0.91 21.19
CA MET A 80 10.18 -0.84 22.50
C MET A 80 9.80 -2.23 23.04
N ASP A 81 9.42 -3.17 22.17
CA ASP A 81 9.13 -4.54 22.56
C ASP A 81 10.40 -5.26 23.03
N THR A 82 11.52 -5.06 22.32
CA THR A 82 12.83 -5.60 22.73
C THR A 82 13.27 -5.04 24.09
N VAL A 83 13.12 -3.74 24.31
CA VAL A 83 13.41 -3.09 25.60
C VAL A 83 12.49 -3.63 26.69
N SER A 84 11.20 -3.81 26.39
CA SER A 84 10.22 -4.37 27.33
C SER A 84 10.57 -5.80 27.75
N HIS A 85 10.98 -6.63 26.80
CA HIS A 85 11.47 -7.99 27.05
C HIS A 85 12.73 -7.98 27.95
N TRP A 86 13.69 -7.09 27.68
CA TRP A 86 14.89 -6.95 28.52
C TRP A 86 14.56 -6.51 29.95
N MET A 87 13.63 -5.56 30.11
CA MET A 87 13.15 -5.11 31.41
C MET A 87 12.40 -6.22 32.19
N ALA A 88 11.67 -7.07 31.47
CA ALA A 88 11.00 -8.23 32.05
C ALA A 88 12.01 -9.29 32.52
N PHE A 89 13.00 -9.61 31.68
CA PHE A 89 14.08 -10.55 32.02
C PHE A 89 14.84 -10.13 33.27
N ARG A 90 15.13 -8.83 33.43
CA ARG A 90 15.83 -8.29 34.59
C ARG A 90 14.93 -8.08 35.82
N SER A 91 13.64 -8.42 35.72
CA SER A 91 12.66 -8.27 36.82
C SER A 91 12.64 -6.86 37.41
N LEU A 92 12.67 -5.83 36.56
CA LEU A 92 12.69 -4.44 37.05
C LEU A 92 11.37 -4.06 37.75
N PRO A 93 11.43 -3.23 38.81
CA PRO A 93 10.22 -2.70 39.45
C PRO A 93 9.43 -1.81 38.49
N ILE A 94 8.10 -1.81 38.66
CA ILE A 94 7.16 -1.16 37.73
C ILE A 94 7.45 0.33 37.50
N GLN A 95 7.90 1.02 38.54
CA GLN A 95 8.25 2.44 38.51
C GLN A 95 9.43 2.71 37.57
N LEU A 96 10.45 1.85 37.58
CA LEU A 96 11.63 1.99 36.73
C LEU A 96 11.28 1.67 35.27
N LYS A 97 10.43 0.67 35.04
CA LYS A 97 9.92 0.36 33.69
C LYS A 97 9.19 1.55 33.07
N GLN A 98 8.32 2.21 33.84
CA GLN A 98 7.61 3.40 33.37
C GLN A 98 8.54 4.56 33.03
N GLN A 99 9.56 4.82 33.86
CA GLN A 99 10.55 5.86 33.57
C GLN A 99 11.31 5.59 32.28
N ILE A 100 11.77 4.35 32.09
CA ILE A 100 12.49 3.93 30.88
C ILE A 100 11.60 4.05 29.63
N SER A 101 10.37 3.54 29.67
CA SER A 101 9.44 3.64 28.54
C SER A 101 9.07 5.09 28.20
N THR A 102 8.95 5.96 29.21
CA THR A 102 8.66 7.39 28.99
C THR A 102 9.86 8.09 28.37
N PHE A 103 11.08 7.77 28.80
CA PHE A 103 12.29 8.32 28.21
C PHE A 103 12.46 7.92 26.74
N PHE A 104 12.28 6.64 26.39
CA PHE A 104 12.38 6.17 25.00
C PHE A 104 11.27 6.73 24.09
N SER A 105 10.03 6.86 24.59
CA SER A 105 8.95 7.49 23.82
C SER A 105 9.19 8.99 23.59
N TYR A 106 9.77 9.69 24.57
CA TYR A 106 10.23 11.07 24.36
C TYR A 106 11.34 11.15 23.32
N LEU A 107 12.34 10.27 23.40
CA LEU A 107 13.48 10.23 22.48
C LEU A 107 13.06 9.97 21.03
N SER A 108 12.13 9.04 20.80
CA SER A 108 11.56 8.75 19.48
C SER A 108 10.77 9.94 18.91
N ARG A 109 10.00 10.63 19.75
CA ARG A 109 9.27 11.84 19.34
C ARG A 109 10.22 13.01 19.04
N SER A 110 11.32 13.12 19.79
CA SER A 110 12.37 14.11 19.57
C SER A 110 13.19 13.82 18.30
N GLN A 111 13.49 12.55 18.01
CA GLN A 111 14.27 12.17 16.81
C GLN A 111 13.59 12.56 15.50
N HIS A 112 12.25 12.57 15.45
CA HIS A 112 11.51 13.10 14.30
C HIS A 112 11.77 14.61 14.07
N GLY A 113 12.02 15.39 15.13
CA GLY A 113 12.44 16.79 15.02
C GLY A 113 13.95 16.97 14.79
N VAL A 114 14.79 16.03 15.25
CA VAL A 114 16.25 16.04 15.03
C VAL A 114 16.61 15.69 13.57
N LEU A 115 15.75 14.94 12.88
CA LEU A 115 15.91 14.67 11.45
C LEU A 115 15.85 15.98 10.63
N ASP A 116 15.00 16.93 11.00
CA ASP A 116 14.93 18.26 10.38
C ASP A 116 16.25 19.03 10.54
N GLU A 117 16.83 19.04 11.75
CA GLU A 117 18.11 19.73 11.99
C GLU A 117 19.29 19.08 11.25
N LYS A 118 19.32 17.75 11.15
CA LYS A 118 20.35 17.03 10.36
C LYS A 118 20.17 17.26 8.86
N LEU A 119 18.95 17.25 8.36
CA LEU A 119 18.65 17.51 6.94
C LEU A 119 19.01 18.95 6.56
N LEU A 120 18.68 19.91 7.44
CA LEU A 120 19.12 21.31 7.32
C LEU A 120 20.65 21.39 7.38
N GLY A 121 21.31 20.55 8.20
CA GLY A 121 22.76 20.43 8.34
C GLY A 121 23.51 19.82 7.13
N GLU A 122 22.85 19.06 6.28
CA GLU A 122 23.41 18.51 5.03
C GLU A 122 23.10 19.37 3.80
N LEU A 123 22.16 20.31 3.91
CA LEU A 123 21.77 21.18 2.80
C LEU A 123 22.86 22.25 2.51
N PRO A 124 23.20 22.52 1.23
CA PRO A 124 24.11 23.60 0.86
C PRO A 124 23.62 24.95 1.42
N PRO A 125 24.53 25.85 1.81
CA PRO A 125 24.19 27.08 2.53
C PRO A 125 23.20 27.98 1.77
N ARG A 126 23.15 27.91 0.44
CA ARG A 126 22.22 28.69 -0.39
C ARG A 126 20.75 28.28 -0.23
N LEU A 127 20.46 26.99 0.01
CA LEU A 127 19.09 26.51 0.22
C LEU A 127 18.59 26.73 1.65
N ARG A 128 19.49 26.77 2.65
CA ARG A 128 19.12 27.06 4.05
C ARG A 128 18.54 28.45 4.23
N THR A 129 19.07 29.44 3.50
CA THR A 129 18.60 30.83 3.57
C THR A 129 17.24 31.07 2.92
N GLU A 130 16.76 30.17 2.05
CA GLU A 130 15.42 30.28 1.44
C GLU A 130 14.33 29.57 2.25
N LEU A 131 14.71 28.68 3.18
CA LEU A 131 13.80 27.91 4.03
C LEU A 131 13.57 28.53 5.43
N ALA A 132 14.32 29.58 5.79
CA ALA A 132 14.31 30.22 7.11
C ALA A 132 13.35 31.41 7.21
#